data_AF-A0A515A165-F1
#
_entry.id   AF-A0A515A165-F1
#
_cell.length_a   1.000
_cell.length_b   1.000
_cell.length_c   1.000
_cell.angle_alpha   90.00
_cell.angle_beta   90.00
_cell.angle_gamma   90.00
#
_symmetry.space_group_name_H-M   'P 1'
#
loop_
_entity.id
_entity.type
_entity.pdbx_description
1 polymer ?
#
loop_
_entity_poly.entity_id
_entity_poly.type
_entity_poly.pdbx_seq_one_letter_code
_entity_poly.pdbx_strand_id
1 'polypeptide(L)' 'MKSKAGILIGFVVGLTGFLFLFKLIVLDHTSPEDELAPGIVVLASILSGVLFAFAGRLLQNYFGKWRY' A
#
# COMPACT_ATOMS: atom_id res chain seq x y z
N MET A 1 -11.94 -15.30 -16.63
CA MET A 1 -11.80 -14.02 -15.90
C MET A 1 -10.32 -13.77 -15.66
N LYS A 2 -9.77 -12.61 -16.03
CA LYS A 2 -8.36 -12.30 -15.69
C LYS A 2 -8.23 -12.24 -14.16
N SER A 3 -7.26 -12.95 -13.61
CA SER A 3 -7.03 -12.97 -12.16
C SER A 3 -6.78 -11.55 -11.66
N LYS A 4 -7.60 -11.08 -10.71
CA LYS A 4 -7.42 -9.78 -10.04
C LYS A 4 -6.51 -9.88 -8.81
N ALA A 5 -5.86 -11.04 -8.61
CA ALA A 5 -5.07 -11.32 -7.42
C ALA A 5 -3.90 -10.34 -7.23
N GLY A 6 -3.20 -9.95 -8.31
CA GLY A 6 -2.09 -9.00 -8.21
C GLY A 6 -2.52 -7.59 -7.79
N ILE A 7 -3.73 -7.17 -8.19
CA ILE A 7 -4.31 -5.90 -7.76
C ILE A 7 -4.62 -5.95 -6.25
N LEU A 8 -5.27 -7.02 -5.80
CA LEU A 8 -5.67 -7.15 -4.39
C LEU A 8 -4.44 -7.30 -3.48
N ILE A 9 -3.49 -8.16 -3.85
CA ILE A 9 -2.25 -8.36 -3.09
C ILE A 9 -1.44 -7.06 -3.08
N GLY A 10 -1.29 -6.40 -4.22
CA GLY A 10 -0.61 -5.10 -4.29
C GLY A 10 -1.27 -4.07 -3.38
N PHE A 11 -2.60 -3.95 -3.43
CA PHE A 11 -3.34 -3.02 -2.56
C PHE A 11 -3.08 -3.28 -1.08
N VAL A 12 -3.26 -4.54 -0.65
CA VAL A 12 -3.08 -4.92 0.76
C VAL A 12 -1.65 -4.65 1.21
N VAL A 13 -0.65 -5.07 0.42
CA VAL A 13 0.76 -4.84 0.73
C VAL A 13 1.09 -3.35 0.82
N GLY A 14 0.61 -2.52 -0.10
CA GLY A 14 0.85 -1.07 -0.07
C GLY A 14 0.18 -0.38 1.11
N LEU A 15 -1.03 -0.79 1.46
CA LEU A 15 -1.78 -0.25 2.59
C LEU A 15 -1.16 -0.66 3.92
N THR A 16 -0.96 -1.97 4.15
CA THR A 16 -0.39 -2.46 5.41
C THR A 16 1.07 -2.09 5.55
N GLY A 17 1.83 -2.10 4.44
CA GLY A 17 3.24 -1.68 4.41
C GLY A 17 3.40 -0.21 4.77
N PHE A 18 2.55 0.67 4.23
CA PHE A 18 2.56 2.08 4.62
C PHE A 18 2.24 2.27 6.10
N LEU A 19 1.17 1.65 6.61
CA LEU A 19 0.79 1.79 8.01
C LEU A 19 1.87 1.25 8.96
N PHE A 20 2.51 0.14 8.59
CA PHE A 20 3.60 -0.45 9.36
C PHE A 20 4.81 0.49 9.42
N LEU A 21 5.24 1.02 8.28
CA LEU A 21 6.36 1.96 8.22
C LEU A 21 6.02 3.28 8.92
N PHE A 22 4.80 3.80 8.74
CA PHE A 22 4.35 4.99 9.43
C PHE A 22 4.40 4.82 10.95
N LYS A 23 3.96 3.66 11.46
CA LYS A 23 4.06 3.35 12.88
C LYS A 23 5.51 3.36 13.37
N LEU A 24 6.42 2.68 12.68
CA LEU A 24 7.81 2.54 13.12
C LEU A 24 8.61 3.84 13.02
N ILE A 25 8.41 4.60 11.94
CA ILE A 25 9.26 5.76 11.62
C ILE A 25 8.69 7.04 12.22
N VAL A 26 7.36 7.20 12.18
CA VAL A 26 6.70 8.42 12.64
C VAL A 26 6.16 8.23 14.05
N LEU A 27 5.22 7.30 14.22
CA LEU A 27 4.46 7.21 15.47
C LEU A 27 5.32 6.87 16.70
N ASP A 28 6.35 6.03 16.53
CA ASP A 28 7.27 5.64 17.63
C ASP A 28 8.23 6.78 18.05
N HIS A 29 8.38 7.82 17.22
CA HIS A 29 9.31 8.93 17.42
C HIS A 29 8.60 10.29 17.63
N THR A 30 7.27 10.31 17.64
CA THR A 30 6.48 11.54 17.77
C THR A 30 5.79 11.56 19.12
N SER A 31 5.87 12.70 19.83
CA SER A 31 5.16 12.89 21.10
C SER A 31 3.64 12.88 20.87
N PRO A 32 2.82 12.47 21.86
CA PRO A 32 1.36 12.41 21.71
C PRO A 32 0.72 13.75 21.31
N GLU A 33 1.32 14.88 21.73
CA GLU A 33 0.89 16.22 21.31
C GLU A 33 1.15 16.56 19.83
N ASP A 34 2.11 15.89 19.19
CA ASP A 34 2.54 16.13 17.81
C ASP A 34 2.03 15.07 16.83
N GLU A 35 1.12 14.19 17.28
CA GLU A 35 0.57 13.13 16.43
C GLU A 35 -0.10 13.72 15.18
N LEU A 36 0.33 13.21 14.01
CA LEU A 36 -0.28 13.57 12.74
C LEU A 36 -1.78 13.26 12.76
N ALA A 37 -2.57 14.17 12.19
CA ALA A 37 -4.03 14.02 12.10
C ALA A 37 -4.41 12.64 11.52
N PRO A 38 -5.12 11.78 12.29
CA PRO A 38 -5.38 10.39 11.91
C PRO A 38 -6.05 10.24 10.53
N GLY A 39 -6.91 11.19 10.16
CA GLY A 39 -7.59 11.20 8.86
C GLY A 39 -6.62 11.31 7.66
N ILE A 40 -5.55 12.11 7.79
CA ILE A 40 -4.56 12.28 6.72
C ILE A 40 -3.76 10.98 6.53
N VAL A 41 -3.40 10.33 7.64
CA VAL A 41 -2.65 9.06 7.63
C VAL A 41 -3.47 7.97 6.94
N VAL A 42 -4.77 7.86 7.25
CA VAL A 42 -5.68 6.91 6.59
C VAL A 42 -5.76 7.20 5.08
N LEU A 43 -5.97 8.46 4.68
CA LEU A 43 -6.00 8.83 3.26
C LEU A 43 -4.70 8.51 2.54
N ALA A 44 -3.55 8.84 3.14
CA ALA A 44 -2.24 8.52 2.59
C ALA A 44 -2.02 6.99 2.47
N SER A 45 -2.48 6.21 3.44
CA SER A 45 -2.41 4.75 3.39
C SER A 45 -3.25 4.13 2.27
N ILE A 46 -4.44 4.69 2.02
CA ILE A 46 -5.32 4.25 0.93
C ILE A 46 -4.68 4.60 -0.41
N LEU A 47 -4.14 5.83 -0.56
CA LEU A 47 -3.44 6.25 -1.78
C LEU A 47 -2.22 5.38 -2.06
N SER A 48 -1.41 5.07 -1.04
CA SER A 48 -0.29 4.12 -1.13
C SER A 48 -0.77 2.75 -1.61
N GLY A 49 -1.84 2.23 -0.99
CA GLY A 49 -2.48 0.98 -1.40
C GLY A 49 -2.88 0.99 -2.88
N VAL A 50 -3.55 2.04 -3.36
CA VAL A 50 -3.95 2.17 -4.77
C VAL A 50 -2.74 2.16 -5.70
N LEU A 51 -1.66 2.85 -5.32
CA LEU A 51 -0.41 2.90 -6.08
C LEU A 51 0.21 1.51 -6.22
N PHE A 52 0.27 0.74 -5.13
CA PHE A 52 0.77 -0.62 -5.16
C PHE A 52 -0.19 -1.59 -5.86
N ALA A 53 -1.50 -1.35 -5.82
CA ALA A 53 -2.47 -2.12 -6.60
C ALA A 53 -2.21 -1.96 -8.10
N PHE A 54 -1.88 -0.74 -8.54
CA PHE A 54 -1.47 -0.47 -9.90
C PHE A 54 -0.15 -1.15 -10.26
N ALA A 55 0.86 -1.07 -9.38
CA ALA A 55 2.13 -1.80 -9.57
C ALA A 55 1.92 -3.32 -9.63
N GLY A 56 1.08 -3.88 -8.76
CA GLY A 56 0.72 -5.29 -8.74
C GLY A 56 0.00 -5.73 -10.02
N ARG A 57 -0.84 -4.86 -10.60
CA ARG A 57 -1.44 -5.09 -11.93
C ARG A 57 -0.37 -5.15 -13.02
N LEU A 58 0.58 -4.22 -13.02
CA LEU A 58 1.68 -4.17 -13.99
C LEU A 58 2.55 -5.43 -13.88
N LEU A 59 2.95 -5.81 -12.66
CA LEU A 59 3.69 -7.03 -12.38
C LEU A 59 2.93 -8.26 -12.89
N GLN A 60 1.65 -8.39 -12.52
CA GLN A 60 0.84 -9.52 -12.91
C GLN A 60 0.69 -9.64 -14.44
N ASN A 61 0.55 -8.51 -15.14
CA ASN A 61 0.54 -8.49 -16.60
C ASN A 61 1.90 -8.86 -17.20
N TYR A 62 3.00 -8.37 -16.62
CA TYR A 62 4.35 -8.68 -17.08
C TYR A 62 4.67 -10.18 -16.96
N PHE A 63 4.45 -10.77 -15.78
CA PHE A 63 4.64 -12.20 -15.55
C PHE A 63 3.63 -13.07 -16.30
N GLY A 64 2.39 -12.60 -16.45
CA GLY A 64 1.37 -13.29 -17.26
C GLY A 64 1.73 -13.34 -18.76
N LYS A 65 2.46 -12.33 -19.25
CA LYS A 65 2.97 -12.27 -20.63
C LYS A 65 4.23 -13.12 -20.83
N TRP A 66 4.97 -13.42 -19.76
CA TRP A 66 6.15 -14.29 -19.77
C TRP A 66 5.80 -15.79 -19.76
N ARG A 67 4.54 -16.14 -19.48
CA ARG A 67 4.07 -17.53 -19.32
C ARG A 67 3.36 -18.10 -20.55
N TYR A 68 3.39 -17.37 -21.67
CA TYR A 68 2.95 -17.75 -23.02
C TYR A 68 4.04 -17.35 -24.00
#